data_AF-A0A1I3KUQ5-F1
#
_entry.id   AF-A0A1I3KUQ5-F1
#
_cell.length_a   1.000
_cell.length_b   1.000
_cell.length_c   1.000
_cell.angle_alpha   90.00
_cell.angle_beta   90.00
_cell.angle_gamma   90.00
#
_symmetry.space_group_name_H-M   'P 1'
#
loop_
_entity.id
_entity.type
_entity.pdbx_description
1 polymer ?
#
loop_
_entity_poly.entity_id
_entity_poly.type
_entity_poly.pdbx_seq_one_letter_code
_entity_poly.pdbx_strand_id
1 'polypeptide(L)'
;MTSWQNNRAARDARVAAGAGLARGKVVEARDVTGLLEAVIRPGDRVCLEGDNQKQADLLSHALLAVDLSKVNDLHMVQSGVVLPEHLDLFDRGVAKRLDYAYSGPQ
;
A
#
# COMPACT_ATOMS: atom_id res chain seq x y z
N MET A 1 26.78 18.42 -2.94
CA MET A 1 25.72 19.18 -2.26
C MET A 1 24.62 18.22 -1.87
N THR A 2 24.33 18.08 -0.58
CA THR A 2 23.21 17.25 -0.12
C THR A 2 21.90 17.94 -0.50
N SER A 3 21.14 17.35 -1.41
CA SER A 3 19.82 17.87 -1.79
C SER A 3 18.83 17.61 -0.65
N TRP A 4 18.31 18.67 -0.05
CA TRP A 4 17.30 18.59 1.02
C TRP A 4 15.88 18.28 0.49
N GLN A 5 15.72 18.13 -0.83
CA GLN A 5 14.42 17.96 -1.49
C GLN A 5 14.11 16.53 -1.92
N ASN A 6 14.94 15.54 -1.54
CA ASN A 6 14.80 14.16 -2.01
C ASN A 6 13.41 13.56 -1.74
N ASN A 7 12.83 13.79 -0.56
CA ASN A 7 11.48 13.29 -0.24
C ASN A 7 10.40 13.96 -1.09
N ARG A 8 10.56 15.25 -1.39
CA ARG A 8 9.63 16.00 -2.25
C ARG A 8 9.70 15.49 -3.70
N ALA A 9 10.90 15.33 -4.24
CA ALA A 9 11.10 14.79 -5.58
C ALA A 9 10.56 13.35 -5.70
N ALA A 10 10.76 12.50 -4.68
CA ALA A 10 10.21 11.15 -4.65
C ALA A 10 8.67 11.14 -4.64
N ARG A 11 8.03 12.02 -3.84
CA ARG A 11 6.58 12.22 -3.86
C ARG A 11 6.10 12.67 -5.24
N ASP A 12 6.75 13.67 -5.83
CA ASP A 12 6.32 14.25 -7.11
C ASP A 12 6.40 13.25 -8.25
N ALA A 13 7.45 12.42 -8.27
CA ALA A 13 7.56 11.32 -9.22
C ALA A 13 6.41 10.31 -9.08
N ARG A 14 5.99 9.97 -7.84
CA ARG A 14 4.86 9.06 -7.60
C ARG A 14 3.52 9.68 -8.00
N VAL A 15 3.30 10.95 -7.68
CA VAL A 15 2.09 11.68 -8.11
C VAL A 15 2.00 11.74 -9.63
N ALA A 16 3.12 12.01 -10.31
CA ALA A 16 3.17 12.01 -11.77
C ALA A 16 2.87 10.61 -12.36
N ALA A 17 3.43 9.55 -11.75
CA ALA A 17 3.18 8.17 -12.19
C ALA A 17 1.70 7.76 -12.07
N GLY A 18 1.03 8.17 -11.00
CA GLY A 18 -0.40 7.87 -10.78
C GLY A 18 -1.38 8.80 -11.50
N ALA A 19 -0.91 9.93 -12.05
CA ALA A 19 -1.79 10.99 -12.57
C ALA A 19 -2.73 10.52 -13.69
N GLY A 20 -2.29 9.58 -14.54
CA GLY A 20 -3.10 9.03 -15.63
C GLY A 20 -4.29 8.18 -15.17
N LEU A 21 -4.31 7.77 -13.90
CA LEU A 21 -5.34 6.93 -13.29
C LEU A 21 -6.33 7.74 -12.43
N ALA A 22 -6.13 9.06 -12.33
CA ALA A 22 -6.91 9.93 -11.46
C ALA A 22 -7.58 11.07 -12.22
N ARG A 23 -8.78 11.44 -11.78
CA ARG A 23 -9.47 12.69 -12.13
C ARG A 23 -9.33 13.65 -10.96
N GLY A 24 -8.23 14.41 -10.95
CA GLY A 24 -7.86 15.23 -9.80
C GLY A 24 -7.50 14.34 -8.60
N LYS A 25 -8.36 14.32 -7.57
CA LYS A 25 -8.20 13.48 -6.37
C LYS A 25 -9.04 12.20 -6.40
N VAL A 26 -9.83 11.98 -7.44
CA VAL A 26 -10.75 10.85 -7.55
C VAL A 26 -10.11 9.77 -8.41
N VAL A 27 -10.11 8.53 -7.92
CA VAL A 27 -9.71 7.34 -8.66
C VAL A 27 -10.90 6.39 -8.69
N GLU A 28 -11.22 5.87 -9.87
CA GLU A 28 -12.30 4.90 -10.02
C GLU A 28 -11.88 3.58 -9.34
N ALA A 29 -12.82 2.87 -8.71
CA ALA A 29 -12.51 1.64 -7.97
C ALA A 29 -11.75 0.59 -8.79
N ARG A 30 -12.06 0.49 -10.10
CA ARG A 30 -11.40 -0.44 -11.04
C ARG A 30 -9.93 -0.11 -11.29
N ASP A 31 -9.51 1.13 -11.07
CA ASP A 31 -8.17 1.63 -11.37
C ASP A 31 -7.25 1.61 -10.14
N VAL A 32 -7.77 1.21 -8.97
CA VAL A 32 -7.03 1.25 -7.69
C VAL A 32 -5.80 0.36 -7.71
N THR A 33 -5.88 -0.87 -8.20
CA THR A 33 -4.69 -1.75 -8.28
C THR A 33 -3.59 -1.11 -9.13
N GLY A 34 -3.95 -0.57 -10.29
CA GLY A 34 -3.00 0.15 -11.16
C GLY A 34 -2.42 1.38 -10.47
N LEU A 35 -3.21 2.08 -9.66
CA LEU A 35 -2.73 3.22 -8.89
C LEU A 35 -1.70 2.78 -7.85
N LEU A 36 -1.99 1.73 -7.08
CA LEU A 36 -1.07 1.19 -6.07
C LEU A 36 0.24 0.75 -6.71
N GLU A 37 0.20 0.07 -7.85
CA GLU A 37 1.39 -0.31 -8.63
C GLU A 37 2.21 0.90 -9.12
N ALA A 38 1.55 2.04 -9.40
CA ALA A 38 2.22 3.24 -9.88
C ALA A 38 2.87 4.06 -8.75
N VAL A 39 2.24 4.09 -7.56
CA VAL A 39 2.65 4.99 -6.46
C VAL A 39 3.45 4.30 -5.35
N ILE A 40 3.24 3.00 -5.12
CA ILE A 40 3.99 2.20 -4.14
C ILE A 40 5.21 1.61 -4.84
N ARG A 41 6.35 1.59 -4.15
CA ARG A 41 7.60 1.00 -4.64
C ARG A 41 8.01 -0.19 -3.76
N PRO A 42 8.85 -1.11 -4.28
CA PRO A 42 9.36 -2.21 -3.49
C PRO A 42 10.04 -1.73 -2.21
N GLY A 43 9.77 -2.40 -1.09
CA GLY A 43 10.33 -2.05 0.21
C GLY A 43 9.76 -0.78 0.87
N ASP A 44 8.73 -0.14 0.29
CA ASP A 44 8.07 0.99 0.94
C ASP A 44 7.44 0.56 2.28
N ARG A 45 7.39 1.50 3.23
CA ARG A 45 6.64 1.36 4.47
C ARG A 45 5.22 1.84 4.23
N VAL A 46 4.25 0.94 4.36
CA VAL A 46 2.85 1.20 4.04
C VAL A 46 2.00 1.07 5.29
N CYS A 47 1.36 2.17 5.66
CA CYS A 47 0.33 2.16 6.69
C CYS A 47 -0.99 1.75 6.04
N LEU A 48 -1.50 0.57 6.37
CA LEU A 48 -2.78 0.06 5.86
C LEU A 48 -3.80 0.08 6.99
N GLU A 49 -4.89 0.82 6.79
CA GLU A 49 -5.92 0.97 7.81
C GLU A 49 -6.60 -0.37 8.09
N GLY A 50 -6.30 -0.90 9.27
CA GLY A 50 -7.17 -1.79 10.01
C GLY A 50 -7.21 -1.30 11.44
N ASP A 51 -8.29 -0.61 11.83
CA ASP A 51 -8.53 -0.26 13.23
C ASP A 51 -9.43 -1.32 13.89
N ASN A 52 -9.95 -1.05 15.09
CA ASN A 52 -10.78 -2.02 15.82
C ASN A 52 -12.17 -2.25 15.18
N GLN A 53 -12.62 -1.40 14.23
CA GLN A 53 -13.96 -1.42 13.63
C GLN A 53 -13.94 -1.22 12.11
N LYS A 54 -13.12 -0.31 11.60
CA LYS A 54 -13.05 0.11 10.20
C LYS A 54 -11.80 -0.47 9.53
N GLN A 55 -12.03 -1.07 8.36
CA GLN A 55 -11.01 -1.67 7.52
C GLN A 55 -11.02 -1.00 6.16
N ALA A 56 -9.86 -0.74 5.58
CA ALA A 56 -9.74 -0.33 4.18
C ALA A 56 -9.75 -1.55 3.24
N ASP A 57 -10.79 -2.37 3.35
CA ASP A 57 -10.97 -3.65 2.66
C ASP A 57 -10.70 -3.57 1.15
N LEU A 58 -11.24 -2.56 0.46
CA LEU A 58 -11.01 -2.35 -0.98
C LEU A 58 -9.51 -2.16 -1.29
N LEU A 59 -8.79 -1.40 -0.46
CA LEU A 59 -7.36 -1.18 -0.65
C LEU A 59 -6.54 -2.43 -0.32
N SER A 60 -6.93 -3.19 0.71
CA SER A 60 -6.31 -4.47 1.05
C SER A 60 -6.43 -5.46 -0.11
N HIS A 61 -7.62 -5.61 -0.68
CA HIS A 61 -7.86 -6.47 -1.85
C HIS A 61 -7.08 -6.01 -3.08
N ALA A 62 -7.05 -4.70 -3.35
CA ALA A 62 -6.28 -4.16 -4.46
C ALA A 62 -4.77 -4.38 -4.28
N LEU A 63 -4.26 -4.22 -3.05
CA LEU A 63 -2.85 -4.47 -2.73
C LEU A 63 -2.50 -5.96 -2.88
N LEU A 64 -3.42 -6.86 -2.54
CA LEU A 64 -3.27 -8.30 -2.79
C LEU A 64 -3.32 -8.65 -4.28
N ALA A 65 -3.81 -7.77 -5.16
CA ALA A 65 -3.92 -8.03 -6.61
C ALA A 65 -2.72 -7.48 -7.43
N VAL A 66 -1.81 -6.71 -6.83
CA VAL A 66 -0.71 -6.05 -7.55
C VAL A 66 0.26 -7.02 -8.22
N ASP A 67 0.90 -6.57 -9.29
CA ASP A 67 2.06 -7.23 -9.90
C ASP A 67 3.28 -7.20 -8.96
N LEU A 68 3.73 -8.39 -8.54
CA LEU A 68 4.87 -8.56 -7.62
C LEU A 68 6.20 -8.08 -8.22
N SER A 69 6.33 -7.98 -9.54
CA SER A 69 7.53 -7.38 -10.16
C SER A 69 7.62 -5.88 -9.91
N LYS A 70 6.50 -5.23 -9.57
CA LYS A 70 6.40 -3.79 -9.28
C LYS A 70 6.31 -3.48 -7.80
N VAL A 71 5.56 -4.28 -7.04
CA VAL A 71 5.28 -4.06 -5.62
C VAL A 71 5.55 -5.34 -4.84
N ASN A 72 6.58 -5.33 -4.00
CA ASN A 72 6.99 -6.45 -3.17
C ASN A 72 7.82 -5.98 -1.97
N ASP A 73 8.17 -6.92 -1.07
CA ASP A 73 9.01 -6.67 0.10
C ASP A 73 8.50 -5.54 1.01
N LEU A 74 7.19 -5.26 1.00
CA LEU A 74 6.61 -4.15 1.75
C LEU A 74 6.78 -4.34 3.26
N HIS A 75 6.95 -3.21 3.95
CA HIS A 75 6.89 -3.15 5.41
C HIS A 75 5.54 -2.57 5.82
N MET A 76 4.64 -3.44 6.26
CA MET A 76 3.30 -3.08 6.67
C MET A 76 3.31 -2.53 8.10
N VAL A 77 2.57 -1.45 8.31
CA VAL A 77 2.30 -0.85 9.62
C VAL A 77 0.80 -0.81 9.82
N GLN A 78 0.27 -1.49 10.83
CA GLN A 78 -1.16 -1.60 11.05
C GLN A 78 -1.52 -1.53 12.54
N SER A 79 -2.58 -0.82 12.90
CA SER A 79 -3.03 -0.81 14.30
C SER A 79 -3.60 -2.17 14.70
N GLY A 80 -4.45 -2.75 13.84
CA GLY A 80 -5.10 -4.05 14.03
C GLY A 80 -4.92 -4.97 12.83
N VAL A 81 -4.47 -6.20 13.10
CA VAL A 81 -4.48 -7.30 12.14
C VAL A 81 -5.73 -8.11 12.44
N VAL A 82 -6.83 -7.83 11.75
CA VAL A 82 -8.16 -8.45 12.02
C VAL A 82 -8.85 -9.10 10.83
N LEU A 83 -8.36 -8.88 9.60
CA LEU A 83 -8.86 -9.51 8.38
C LEU A 83 -7.84 -10.56 7.85
N PRO A 84 -8.29 -11.69 7.27
CA PRO A 84 -7.40 -12.68 6.66
C PRO A 84 -6.50 -12.07 5.57
N GLU A 85 -7.03 -11.12 4.79
CA GLU A 85 -6.32 -10.46 3.70
C GLU A 85 -5.09 -9.69 4.19
N HIS A 86 -5.03 -9.31 5.47
CA HIS A 86 -3.85 -8.69 6.04
C HIS A 86 -2.66 -9.66 6.11
N LEU A 87 -2.93 -10.96 6.33
CA LEU A 87 -1.91 -12.00 6.34
C LEU A 87 -1.64 -12.54 4.93
N ASP A 88 -2.65 -12.58 4.05
CA ASP A 88 -2.50 -13.01 2.66
C ASP A 88 -1.44 -12.19 1.88
N LEU A 89 -1.24 -10.92 2.24
CA LEU A 89 -0.17 -10.08 1.68
C LEU A 89 1.23 -10.69 1.89
N PHE A 90 1.44 -11.39 3.01
CA PHE A 90 2.69 -12.04 3.34
C PHE A 90 2.81 -13.38 2.63
N ASP A 91 1.74 -14.17 2.58
CA ASP A 91 1.70 -15.46 1.89
C ASP A 91 1.89 -15.31 0.38
N ARG A 92 1.33 -14.24 -0.22
CA ARG A 92 1.54 -13.90 -1.64
C ARG A 92 2.92 -13.29 -1.91
N GLY A 93 3.67 -12.89 -0.88
CA GLY A 93 4.98 -12.24 -1.02
C GLY A 93 4.93 -10.76 -1.40
N VAL A 94 3.77 -10.11 -1.24
CA VAL A 94 3.64 -8.65 -1.39
C VAL A 94 4.35 -7.94 -0.22
N ALA A 95 4.18 -8.45 0.99
CA ALA A 95 4.76 -7.91 2.22
C ALA A 95 5.77 -8.87 2.87
N LYS A 96 6.72 -8.30 3.62
CA LYS A 96 7.81 -9.04 4.29
C LYS A 96 7.98 -8.69 5.76
N ARG A 97 7.63 -7.48 6.17
CA ARG A 97 7.74 -7.02 7.56
C ARG A 97 6.39 -6.48 8.02
N LEU A 98 6.09 -6.69 9.30
CA LEU A 98 4.86 -6.23 9.94
C LEU A 98 5.19 -5.60 11.29
N ASP A 99 4.81 -4.34 11.46
CA ASP A 99 4.69 -3.72 12.78
C ASP A 99 3.20 -3.54 13.10
N TYR A 100 2.75 -4.11 14.22
CA TYR A 100 1.34 -4.06 14.61
C TYR A 100 1.14 -3.91 16.12
N ALA A 101 -0.04 -3.43 16.53
CA ALA A 101 -0.38 -3.23 17.95
C ALA A 101 -1.36 -4.29 18.50
N TYR A 102 -2.28 -4.79 17.68
CA TYR A 102 -3.28 -5.78 18.08
C TYR A 102 -3.51 -6.82 16.98
N SER A 103 -3.66 -8.09 17.35
CA SER A 103 -4.11 -9.17 16.45
C SER A 103 -5.41 -9.78 16.98
N GLY A 104 -6.44 -9.79 16.14
CA GLY A 104 -7.67 -10.54 16.40
C GLY A 104 -7.50 -12.04 16.14
N PRO A 105 -8.55 -12.85 16.31
CA PRO A 105 -8.56 -14.22 15.84
C PRO A 105 -8.44 -14.21 14.30
N GLN A 106 -7.38 -14.81 13.79
CA GLN A 106 -7.04 -14.97 12.38
C GLN A 106 -6.99 -16.45 12.05
#